data_AF-A0A225DN24-F1
#
_entry.id   AF-A0A225DN24-F1
#
_cell.length_a   1.000
_cell.length_b   1.000
_cell.length_c   1.000
_cell.angle_alpha   90.00
_cell.angle_beta   90.00
_cell.angle_gamma   90.00
#
_symmetry.space_group_name_H-M   'P 1'
#
loop_
_entity.id
_entity.type
_entity.pdbx_description
1 polymer ?
#
loop_
_entity_poly.entity_id
_entity_poly.type
_entity_poly.pdbx_seq_one_letter_code
_entity_poly.pdbx_strand_id
1 'polypeptide(L)'
;MAVARHRKELAAIADRFVLRKTVSPIRSQVGRRKLLWTRDHAPKLSAPIAPGEVDQARRRAQALPWSADAREALEAVLKELAKEGVQPGDRRQFQTVGVVRAFAYLTGADEVRPEHLEVAQHCLWDDPGEQPRKAAQVIARIANPVGMRVTQLLVEAEQVLTATNVRDLADAARAAAKLAEIDRQFAGLAGNPRVETARAYLKDQLKKLKLASIEAV
;
A
#
# COMPACT_ATOMS: atom_id res chain seq x y z
N MET A 1 -4.51 -23.33 34.87
CA MET A 1 -4.28 -21.91 35.23
C MET A 1 -2.96 -21.33 34.69
N ALA A 2 -1.81 -22.03 34.78
CA ALA A 2 -0.51 -21.50 34.34
C ALA A 2 -0.43 -21.13 32.84
N VAL A 3 -0.96 -21.96 31.94
CA VAL A 3 -0.95 -21.70 30.48
C VAL A 3 -1.74 -20.45 30.09
N ALA A 4 -2.87 -20.19 30.76
CA ALA A 4 -3.67 -18.99 30.51
C ALA A 4 -2.99 -17.72 31.05
N ARG A 5 -2.25 -17.82 32.15
CA ARG A 5 -1.46 -16.72 32.72
C ARG A 5 -0.30 -16.34 31.80
N HIS A 6 0.41 -17.33 31.27
CA HIS A 6 1.54 -17.12 30.36
C HIS A 6 1.09 -16.49 29.02
N ARG A 7 -0.07 -16.90 28.49
CA ARG A 7 -0.67 -16.29 27.30
C ARG A 7 -1.02 -14.80 27.51
N LYS A 8 -1.51 -14.44 28.70
CA LYS A 8 -1.81 -13.04 29.06
C LYS A 8 -0.54 -12.19 29.24
N GLU A 9 0.50 -12.74 29.85
CA GLU A 9 1.81 -12.07 30.00
C GLU A 9 2.45 -11.76 28.64
N LEU A 10 2.41 -12.73 27.72
CA LEU A 10 2.91 -12.55 26.35
C LEU A 10 2.08 -11.52 25.56
N ALA A 11 0.75 -11.49 25.75
CA ALA A 11 -0.11 -10.49 25.14
C ALA A 11 0.23 -9.06 25.61
N ALA A 12 0.54 -8.89 26.90
CA ALA A 12 0.94 -7.60 27.46
C ALA A 12 2.29 -7.09 26.90
N ILE A 13 3.22 -8.00 26.60
CA ILE A 13 4.47 -7.66 25.93
C ILE A 13 4.21 -7.33 24.46
N ALA A 14 3.40 -8.14 23.78
CA ALA A 14 3.04 -7.92 22.37
C ALA A 14 2.37 -6.55 22.16
N ASP A 15 1.58 -6.08 23.12
CA ASP A 15 0.93 -4.76 23.05
C ASP A 15 1.93 -3.58 23.06
N ARG A 16 3.14 -3.77 23.60
CA ARG A 16 4.18 -2.73 23.59
C ARG A 16 4.79 -2.52 22.19
N PHE A 17 4.56 -3.44 21.26
CA PHE A 17 4.98 -3.30 19.88
C PHE A 17 3.85 -2.68 19.06
N VAL A 18 4.02 -1.41 18.72
CA VAL A 18 3.04 -0.66 17.91
C VAL A 18 2.96 -1.25 16.51
N LEU A 19 4.12 -1.32 15.83
CA LEU A 19 4.26 -1.87 14.49
C LEU A 19 4.48 -3.38 14.55
N ARG A 20 3.61 -4.14 13.89
CA ARG A 20 3.68 -5.59 13.78
C ARG A 20 3.51 -6.04 12.33
N LYS A 21 4.39 -6.94 11.89
CA LYS A 21 4.37 -7.50 10.53
C LYS A 21 4.81 -8.96 10.55
N THR A 22 3.97 -9.82 9.97
CA THR A 22 4.33 -11.22 9.71
C THR A 22 5.16 -11.29 8.44
N VAL A 23 6.36 -11.88 8.53
CA VAL A 23 7.23 -12.11 7.38
C VAL A 23 7.07 -13.53 6.86
N SER A 24 7.10 -13.70 5.55
CA SER A 24 7.06 -15.02 4.90
C SER A 24 8.42 -15.40 4.34
N PRO A 25 8.76 -16.70 4.27
CA PRO A 25 9.94 -17.16 3.56
C PRO A 25 9.97 -16.72 2.10
N ILE A 26 11.17 -16.62 1.50
CA ILE A 26 11.33 -16.25 0.10
C ILE A 26 10.69 -17.32 -0.81
N ARG A 27 9.69 -16.92 -1.59
CA ARG A 27 8.98 -17.81 -2.52
C ARG A 27 9.45 -17.70 -3.98
N SER A 28 10.04 -16.58 -4.36
CA SER A 28 10.45 -16.34 -5.75
C SER A 28 11.76 -17.06 -6.08
N GLN A 29 11.84 -17.63 -7.29
CA GLN A 29 13.06 -18.27 -7.77
C GLN A 29 14.23 -17.28 -7.83
N VAL A 30 13.97 -16.05 -8.28
CA VAL A 30 14.96 -14.97 -8.33
C VAL A 30 15.46 -14.60 -6.93
N GLY A 31 14.56 -14.43 -5.97
CA GLY A 31 14.92 -14.12 -4.58
C GLY A 31 15.74 -15.25 -3.95
N ARG A 32 15.34 -16.51 -4.18
CA ARG A 32 16.07 -17.68 -3.71
C ARG A 32 17.45 -17.79 -4.33
N ARG A 33 17.58 -17.53 -5.64
CA ARG A 33 18.89 -17.46 -6.32
C ARG A 33 19.79 -16.39 -5.71
N LYS A 34 19.26 -15.18 -5.45
CA LYS A 34 20.01 -14.12 -4.77
C LYS A 34 20.45 -14.57 -3.38
N LEU A 35 19.54 -15.10 -2.56
CA LEU A 35 19.83 -15.59 -1.22
C LEU A 35 20.99 -16.62 -1.21
N LEU A 36 20.94 -17.61 -2.11
CA LEU A 36 21.87 -18.73 -2.11
C LEU A 36 23.22 -18.42 -2.78
N TRP A 37 23.24 -17.55 -3.80
CA TRP A 37 24.41 -17.39 -4.67
C TRP A 37 25.07 -16.01 -4.60
N THR A 38 24.45 -15.03 -3.94
CA THR A 38 25.12 -13.75 -3.63
C THR A 38 26.06 -13.97 -2.44
N ARG A 39 27.36 -13.72 -2.64
CA ARG A 39 28.41 -13.94 -1.62
C ARG A 39 28.35 -12.94 -0.45
N ASP A 40 27.85 -11.73 -0.71
CA ASP A 40 27.78 -10.65 0.27
C ASP A 40 26.35 -10.09 0.35
N HIS A 41 25.73 -10.29 1.51
CA HIS A 41 24.41 -9.75 1.85
C HIS A 41 24.50 -8.52 2.77
N ALA A 42 25.71 -8.03 3.08
CA ALA A 42 25.88 -6.87 3.92
C ALA A 42 25.24 -5.64 3.25
N PRO A 43 24.43 -4.86 3.98
CA PRO A 43 23.87 -3.63 3.44
C PRO A 43 24.99 -2.65 3.14
N LYS A 44 25.05 -2.15 1.91
CA LYS A 44 25.95 -1.06 1.53
C LYS A 44 25.37 0.26 2.04
N LEU A 45 25.96 0.79 3.10
CA LEU A 45 25.55 2.07 3.68
C LEU A 45 26.15 3.21 2.85
N SER A 46 25.30 4.06 2.29
CA SER A 46 25.71 5.19 1.44
C SER A 46 25.63 6.54 2.15
N ALA A 47 24.91 6.63 3.28
CA ALA A 47 24.73 7.86 4.04
C ALA A 47 24.64 7.55 5.55
N PRO A 48 25.47 8.18 6.39
CA PRO A 48 25.30 8.13 7.84
C PRO A 48 24.11 9.00 8.28
N ILE A 49 23.48 8.63 9.39
CA ILE A 49 22.49 9.46 10.08
C ILE A 49 22.99 9.66 11.51
N ALA A 50 23.26 10.91 11.89
CA ALA A 50 23.71 11.27 13.22
C ALA A 50 22.54 11.24 14.23
N PRO A 51 22.81 10.97 15.52
CA PRO A 51 21.76 10.98 16.55
C PRO A 51 20.94 12.28 16.61
N GLY A 52 21.61 13.43 16.45
CA GLY A 52 20.93 14.74 16.43
C GLY A 52 19.97 14.91 15.25
N GLU A 53 20.26 14.29 14.10
CA GLU A 53 19.35 14.27 12.94
C GLU A 53 18.11 13.44 13.22
N VAL A 54 18.26 12.30 13.92
CA VAL A 54 17.13 11.47 14.36
C VAL A 54 16.22 12.24 15.32
N ASP A 55 16.80 12.96 16.28
CA ASP A 55 16.03 13.77 17.22
C ASP A 55 15.30 14.92 16.53
N GLN A 56 15.95 15.56 15.55
CA GLN A 56 15.32 16.58 14.73
C GLN A 56 14.18 16.01 13.89
N ALA A 57 14.40 14.86 13.24
CA ALA A 57 13.38 14.16 12.46
C ALA A 57 12.18 13.77 13.33
N ARG A 58 12.41 13.27 14.55
CA ARG A 58 11.35 12.96 15.51
C ARG A 58 10.51 14.19 15.84
N ARG A 59 11.15 15.33 16.16
CA ARG A 59 10.43 16.58 16.46
C ARG A 59 9.61 17.07 15.27
N ARG A 60 10.19 17.04 14.06
CA ARG A 60 9.50 17.45 12.82
C ARG A 60 8.31 16.56 12.51
N ALA A 61 8.47 15.24 12.59
CA ALA A 61 7.38 14.29 12.40
C ALA A 61 6.27 14.49 13.43
N GLN A 62 6.61 14.70 14.71
CA GLN A 62 5.61 14.95 15.76
C GLN A 62 4.83 16.25 15.56
N ALA A 63 5.44 17.27 14.96
CA ALA A 63 4.82 18.55 14.66
C ALA A 63 3.96 18.55 13.39
N LEU A 64 4.00 17.47 12.59
CA LEU A 64 3.28 17.41 11.33
C LEU A 64 1.75 17.52 11.56
N PRO A 65 1.07 18.50 10.95
CA PRO A 65 -0.37 18.66 11.09
C PRO A 65 -1.10 17.47 10.47
N TRP A 66 -2.34 17.26 10.93
CA TRP A 66 -3.29 16.35 10.28
C TRP A 66 -4.34 17.17 9.58
N SER A 67 -4.60 16.85 8.31
CA SER A 67 -5.72 17.39 7.57
C SER A 67 -7.05 16.94 8.19
N ALA A 68 -8.13 17.68 7.91
CA ALA A 68 -9.47 17.27 8.32
C ALA A 68 -9.82 15.90 7.73
N ASP A 69 -9.63 15.73 6.41
CA ASP A 69 -9.90 14.48 5.70
C ASP A 69 -9.14 13.28 6.29
N ALA A 70 -7.89 13.46 6.73
CA ALA A 70 -7.12 12.37 7.34
C ALA A 70 -7.66 11.96 8.71
N ARG A 71 -8.17 12.92 9.50
CA ARG A 71 -8.82 12.62 10.79
C ARG A 71 -10.12 11.87 10.57
N GLU A 72 -10.97 12.37 9.66
CA GLU A 72 -12.22 11.71 9.29
C GLU A 72 -11.97 10.30 8.74
N ALA A 73 -10.94 10.13 7.90
CA ALA A 73 -10.54 8.84 7.38
C ALA A 73 -10.07 7.87 8.47
N LEU A 74 -9.31 8.34 9.48
CA LEU A 74 -8.90 7.50 10.61
C LEU A 74 -10.11 7.07 11.46
N GLU A 75 -11.04 7.99 11.74
CA GLU A 75 -12.28 7.67 12.47
C GLU A 75 -13.14 6.67 11.69
N ALA A 76 -13.24 6.85 10.37
CA ALA A 76 -13.92 5.91 9.49
C ALA A 76 -13.24 4.53 9.50
N VAL A 77 -11.90 4.46 9.47
CA VAL A 77 -11.15 3.21 9.60
C VAL A 77 -11.52 2.50 10.90
N LEU A 78 -11.46 3.19 12.06
CA LEU A 78 -11.77 2.58 13.35
C LEU A 78 -13.21 2.05 13.41
N LYS A 79 -14.17 2.82 12.89
CA LYS A 79 -15.57 2.41 12.81
C LYS A 79 -15.78 1.17 11.93
N GLU A 80 -15.12 1.12 10.78
CA GLU A 80 -15.24 0.00 9.84
C GLU A 80 -14.50 -1.24 10.34
N LEU A 81 -13.36 -1.09 11.01
CA LEU A 81 -12.66 -2.20 11.69
C LEU A 81 -13.55 -2.85 12.75
N ALA A 82 -14.25 -2.04 13.56
CA ALA A 82 -15.16 -2.54 14.58
C ALA A 82 -16.28 -3.40 13.98
N LYS A 83 -16.84 -3.00 12.83
CA LYS A 83 -17.84 -3.79 12.10
C LYS A 83 -17.29 -5.15 11.62
N GLU A 84 -16.01 -5.21 11.28
CA GLU A 84 -15.30 -6.42 10.86
C GLU A 84 -14.82 -7.31 12.05
N GLY A 85 -15.14 -6.90 13.29
CA GLY A 85 -14.74 -7.58 14.51
C GLY A 85 -13.29 -7.32 14.94
N VAL A 86 -12.67 -6.24 14.44
CA VAL A 86 -11.31 -5.82 14.79
C VAL A 86 -11.40 -4.55 15.62
N GLN A 87 -11.13 -4.65 16.93
CA GLN A 87 -11.23 -3.51 17.85
C GLN A 87 -9.92 -3.32 18.63
N PRO A 88 -8.93 -2.63 18.03
CA PRO A 88 -7.68 -2.33 18.73
C PRO A 88 -7.94 -1.45 19.95
N GLY A 89 -7.27 -1.72 21.06
CA GLY A 89 -7.42 -0.92 22.29
C GLY A 89 -6.96 0.54 22.15
N ASP A 90 -7.45 1.42 23.04
CA ASP A 90 -7.21 2.88 22.99
C ASP A 90 -5.73 3.27 22.88
N ARG A 91 -4.86 2.55 23.61
CA ARG A 91 -3.41 2.78 23.56
C ARG A 91 -2.86 2.60 22.14
N ARG A 92 -3.30 1.56 21.45
CA ARG A 92 -2.87 1.22 20.09
C ARG A 92 -3.40 2.23 19.09
N GLN A 93 -4.65 2.67 19.24
CA GLN A 93 -5.22 3.75 18.44
C GLN A 93 -4.41 5.05 18.62
N PHE A 94 -4.13 5.44 19.87
CA PHE A 94 -3.32 6.62 20.20
C PHE A 94 -1.91 6.56 19.60
N GLN A 95 -1.21 5.43 19.76
CA GLN A 95 0.15 5.27 19.21
C GLN A 95 0.15 5.26 17.67
N THR A 96 -0.91 4.78 17.03
CA THR A 96 -1.05 4.77 15.57
C THR A 96 -0.99 6.18 14.98
N VAL A 97 -1.54 7.19 15.67
CA VAL A 97 -1.45 8.60 15.23
C VAL A 97 0.00 9.04 15.03
N GLY A 98 0.88 8.69 15.97
CA GLY A 98 2.32 8.99 15.87
C GLY A 98 3.02 8.23 14.74
N VAL A 99 2.62 6.98 14.49
CA VAL A 99 3.16 6.17 13.39
C VAL A 99 2.77 6.76 12.03
N VAL A 100 1.51 7.16 11.86
CA VAL A 100 1.03 7.76 10.61
C VAL A 100 1.73 9.10 10.35
N ARG A 101 1.93 9.94 11.38
CA ARG A 101 2.76 11.16 11.27
C ARG A 101 4.18 10.86 10.80
N ALA A 102 4.82 9.88 11.44
CA ALA A 102 6.18 9.48 11.07
C ALA A 102 6.25 8.99 9.62
N PHE A 103 5.27 8.22 9.17
CA PHE A 103 5.19 7.75 7.79
C PHE A 103 5.04 8.92 6.80
N ALA A 104 4.12 9.85 7.06
CA ALA A 104 3.93 11.05 6.24
C ALA A 104 5.20 11.91 6.15
N TYR A 105 5.89 12.11 7.27
CA TYR A 105 7.18 12.81 7.30
C TYR A 105 8.25 12.10 6.46
N LEU A 106 8.36 10.77 6.58
CA LEU A 106 9.33 9.97 5.83
C LEU A 106 9.03 9.93 4.33
N THR A 107 7.78 10.12 3.92
CA THR A 107 7.38 10.29 2.52
C THR A 107 7.49 11.72 2.02
N GLY A 108 8.02 12.65 2.84
CA GLY A 108 8.25 14.04 2.46
C GLY A 108 6.99 14.91 2.44
N ALA A 109 5.91 14.49 3.10
CA ALA A 109 4.71 15.29 3.20
C ALA A 109 4.87 16.42 4.22
N ASP A 110 4.16 17.52 3.98
CA ASP A 110 4.00 18.68 4.86
C ASP A 110 2.81 18.56 5.82
N GLU A 111 1.89 17.64 5.53
CA GLU A 111 0.71 17.33 6.32
C GLU A 111 0.33 15.85 6.20
N VAL A 112 -0.25 15.27 7.26
CA VAL A 112 -0.87 13.95 7.19
C VAL A 112 -2.16 14.02 6.38
N ARG A 113 -2.14 13.33 5.24
CA ARG A 113 -3.26 13.05 4.33
C ARG A 113 -3.77 11.60 4.44
N PRO A 114 -4.99 11.27 3.96
CA PRO A 114 -5.58 9.93 4.07
C PRO A 114 -4.68 8.78 3.59
N GLU A 115 -3.90 8.95 2.53
CA GLU A 115 -3.02 7.93 1.97
C GLU A 115 -1.95 7.44 2.95
N HIS A 116 -1.55 8.29 3.89
CA HIS A 116 -0.57 7.93 4.91
C HIS A 116 -1.12 6.93 5.93
N LEU A 117 -2.45 6.77 6.03
CA LEU A 117 -3.08 5.76 6.87
C LEU A 117 -2.74 4.34 6.41
N GLU A 118 -2.19 4.13 5.21
CA GLU A 118 -1.72 2.82 4.73
C GLU A 118 -0.82 2.11 5.75
N VAL A 119 0.04 2.84 6.48
CA VAL A 119 0.92 2.26 7.50
C VAL A 119 0.17 1.69 8.71
N ALA A 120 -1.05 2.18 8.99
CA ALA A 120 -1.85 1.77 10.14
C ALA A 120 -2.28 0.29 10.06
N GLN A 121 -2.18 -0.36 8.89
CA GLN A 121 -2.41 -1.80 8.71
C GLN A 121 -1.45 -2.66 9.54
N HIS A 122 -0.32 -2.09 9.96
CA HIS A 122 0.66 -2.73 10.83
C HIS A 122 0.44 -2.43 12.31
N CYS A 123 -0.57 -1.61 12.64
CA CYS A 123 -0.84 -1.16 14.00
C CYS A 123 -2.23 -1.58 14.50
N LEU A 124 -3.28 -1.42 13.68
CA LEU A 124 -4.69 -1.44 14.10
C LEU A 124 -5.33 -2.84 14.08
N TRP A 125 -4.70 -3.79 14.76
CA TRP A 125 -5.23 -5.12 15.05
C TRP A 125 -4.53 -5.65 16.29
N ASP A 126 -5.10 -6.64 16.97
CA ASP A 126 -4.54 -7.27 18.18
C ASP A 126 -4.12 -8.73 17.97
N ASP A 127 -4.98 -9.49 17.30
CA ASP A 127 -4.74 -10.89 16.96
C ASP A 127 -3.99 -11.01 15.62
N PRO A 128 -2.85 -11.73 15.55
CA PRO A 128 -2.07 -11.86 14.32
C PRO A 128 -2.65 -12.85 13.29
N GLY A 129 -3.78 -13.50 13.57
CA GLY A 129 -4.44 -14.44 12.67
C GLY A 129 -5.12 -13.72 11.50
N GLU A 130 -6.43 -13.50 11.61
CA GLU A 130 -7.22 -12.94 10.50
C GLU A 130 -7.28 -11.40 10.49
N GLN A 131 -7.08 -10.77 11.66
CA GLN A 131 -7.24 -9.32 11.79
C GLN A 131 -6.27 -8.50 10.93
N PRO A 132 -4.98 -8.88 10.72
CA PRO A 132 -4.08 -8.08 9.88
C PRO A 132 -4.60 -7.96 8.44
N ARG A 133 -5.21 -9.03 7.90
CA ARG A 133 -5.81 -9.02 6.56
C ARG A 133 -7.04 -8.13 6.50
N LYS A 134 -7.95 -8.25 7.47
CA LYS A 134 -9.15 -7.39 7.57
C LYS A 134 -8.75 -5.92 7.71
N ALA A 135 -7.77 -5.64 8.57
CA ALA A 135 -7.26 -4.30 8.79
C ALA A 135 -6.67 -3.70 7.51
N ALA A 136 -5.81 -4.44 6.81
CA ALA A 136 -5.26 -4.00 5.53
C ALA A 136 -6.35 -3.71 4.48
N GLN A 137 -7.40 -4.53 4.40
CA GLN A 137 -8.51 -4.34 3.46
C GLN A 137 -9.34 -3.08 3.77
N VAL A 138 -9.73 -2.89 5.04
CA VAL A 138 -10.48 -1.69 5.48
C VAL A 138 -9.66 -0.43 5.24
N ILE A 139 -8.39 -0.46 5.64
CA ILE A 139 -7.49 0.69 5.49
C ILE A 139 -7.24 0.99 4.03
N ALA A 140 -6.97 -0.01 3.17
CA ALA A 140 -6.76 0.23 1.74
C ALA A 140 -7.97 0.91 1.08
N ARG A 141 -9.19 0.49 1.45
CA ARG A 141 -10.44 1.08 0.93
C ARG A 141 -10.62 2.55 1.32
N ILE A 142 -10.20 2.95 2.51
CA ILE A 142 -10.44 4.29 3.06
C ILE A 142 -9.25 5.22 2.84
N ALA A 143 -8.03 4.75 3.09
CA ALA A 143 -6.80 5.51 2.99
C ALA A 143 -6.43 5.82 1.54
N ASN A 144 -6.71 4.90 0.61
CA ASN A 144 -6.23 5.01 -0.76
C ASN A 144 -7.32 4.70 -1.80
N PRO A 145 -8.45 5.43 -1.80
CA PRO A 145 -9.53 5.19 -2.77
C PRO A 145 -9.04 5.39 -4.21
N VAL A 146 -8.14 6.37 -4.42
CA VAL A 146 -7.51 6.61 -5.73
C VAL A 146 -6.62 5.44 -6.13
N GLY A 147 -5.74 4.95 -5.26
CA GLY A 147 -4.87 3.80 -5.56
C GLY A 147 -5.63 2.50 -5.74
N MET A 148 -6.73 2.30 -5.01
CA MET A 148 -7.66 1.19 -5.23
C MET A 148 -8.32 1.30 -6.59
N ARG A 149 -8.81 2.49 -6.96
CA ARG A 149 -9.38 2.74 -8.29
C ARG A 149 -8.33 2.51 -9.38
N VAL A 150 -7.09 2.96 -9.15
CA VAL A 150 -5.99 2.74 -10.09
C VAL A 150 -5.73 1.25 -10.30
N THR A 151 -5.69 0.48 -9.21
CA THR A 151 -5.49 -0.97 -9.26
C THR A 151 -6.63 -1.66 -10.01
N GLN A 152 -7.89 -1.28 -9.76
CA GLN A 152 -9.05 -1.80 -10.48
C GLN A 152 -8.97 -1.53 -11.98
N LEU A 153 -8.61 -0.31 -12.36
CA LEU A 153 -8.45 0.08 -13.77
C LEU A 153 -7.31 -0.65 -14.47
N LEU A 154 -6.20 -0.91 -13.76
CA LEU A 154 -5.11 -1.73 -14.30
C LEU A 154 -5.56 -3.18 -14.50
N VAL A 155 -6.32 -3.76 -13.57
CA VAL A 155 -6.88 -5.12 -13.73
C VAL A 155 -7.86 -5.17 -14.92
N GLU A 156 -8.72 -4.17 -15.09
CA GLU A 156 -9.61 -4.06 -16.26
C GLU A 156 -8.80 -3.98 -17.56
N ALA A 157 -7.72 -3.19 -17.60
CA ALA A 157 -6.84 -3.11 -18.76
C ALA A 157 -6.17 -4.44 -19.11
N GLU A 158 -5.67 -5.18 -18.11
CA GLU A 158 -5.09 -6.51 -18.32
C GLU A 158 -6.10 -7.52 -18.87
N GLN A 159 -7.35 -7.47 -18.37
CA GLN A 159 -8.42 -8.34 -18.86
C GLN A 159 -8.74 -8.05 -20.33
N VAL A 160 -8.81 -6.77 -20.71
CA VAL A 160 -9.00 -6.36 -22.12
C VAL A 160 -7.85 -6.89 -22.98
N LEU A 161 -6.60 -6.64 -22.58
CA LEU A 161 -5.42 -7.08 -23.34
C LEU A 161 -5.37 -8.60 -23.50
N THR A 162 -5.66 -9.34 -22.43
CA THR A 162 -5.64 -10.82 -22.44
C THR A 162 -6.74 -11.41 -23.33
N ALA A 163 -7.91 -10.77 -23.38
CA ALA A 163 -9.04 -11.24 -24.18
C ALA A 163 -8.93 -10.87 -25.68
N THR A 164 -8.03 -9.96 -26.04
CA THR A 164 -7.94 -9.42 -27.40
C THR A 164 -7.23 -10.36 -28.35
N ASN A 165 -7.88 -10.69 -29.48
CA ASN A 165 -7.21 -11.32 -30.61
C ASN A 165 -6.58 -10.24 -31.51
N VAL A 166 -5.27 -10.03 -31.38
CA VAL A 166 -4.53 -8.99 -32.13
C VAL A 166 -4.53 -9.18 -33.65
N ARG A 167 -4.86 -10.38 -34.15
CA ARG A 167 -5.00 -10.67 -35.59
C ARG A 167 -6.36 -10.23 -36.16
N ASP A 168 -7.35 -10.01 -35.30
CA ASP A 168 -8.63 -9.44 -35.67
C ASP A 168 -8.56 -7.91 -35.47
N LEU A 169 -8.47 -7.18 -36.58
CA LEU A 169 -8.39 -5.71 -36.57
C LEU A 169 -9.60 -5.05 -35.88
N ALA A 170 -10.79 -5.65 -35.99
CA ALA A 170 -11.98 -5.12 -35.32
C ALA A 170 -11.88 -5.32 -33.81
N ASP A 171 -11.30 -6.43 -33.36
CA ASP A 171 -11.07 -6.70 -31.94
C ASP A 171 -9.97 -5.82 -31.34
N ALA A 172 -8.85 -5.66 -32.06
CA ALA A 172 -7.79 -4.74 -31.69
C ALA A 172 -8.29 -3.28 -31.59
N ALA A 173 -9.17 -2.85 -32.50
CA ALA A 173 -9.79 -1.52 -32.45
C ALA A 173 -10.70 -1.34 -31.22
N ARG A 174 -11.52 -2.35 -30.88
CA ARG A 174 -12.37 -2.32 -29.67
C ARG A 174 -11.53 -2.27 -28.40
N ALA A 175 -10.49 -3.07 -28.32
CA ALA A 175 -9.56 -3.08 -27.19
C ALA A 175 -8.86 -1.72 -27.04
N ALA A 176 -8.37 -1.13 -28.12
CA ALA A 176 -7.75 0.20 -28.10
C ALA A 176 -8.73 1.29 -27.62
N ALA A 177 -10.00 1.25 -28.05
CA ALA A 177 -11.03 2.17 -27.58
C ALA A 177 -11.30 2.03 -26.07
N LYS A 178 -11.34 0.79 -25.57
CA LYS A 178 -11.53 0.50 -24.15
C LYS A 178 -10.35 0.96 -23.29
N LEU A 179 -9.11 0.71 -23.74
CA LEU A 179 -7.91 1.23 -23.07
C LEU A 179 -7.87 2.76 -23.09
N ALA A 180 -8.34 3.42 -24.16
CA ALA A 180 -8.45 4.89 -24.20
C ALA A 180 -9.53 5.45 -23.25
N GLU A 181 -10.58 4.68 -22.96
CA GLU A 181 -11.55 5.01 -21.90
C GLU A 181 -10.92 4.90 -20.52
N ILE A 182 -10.14 3.85 -20.26
CA ILE A 182 -9.41 3.67 -19.00
C ILE A 182 -8.41 4.83 -18.78
N ASP A 183 -7.69 5.30 -19.81
CA ASP A 183 -6.81 6.48 -19.68
C ASP A 183 -7.56 7.75 -19.27
N ARG A 184 -8.77 7.96 -19.82
CA ARG A 184 -9.64 9.08 -19.44
C ARG A 184 -10.06 8.99 -17.98
N GLN A 185 -10.34 7.80 -17.48
CA GLN A 185 -10.66 7.59 -16.07
C GLN A 185 -9.45 7.83 -15.16
N PHE A 186 -8.23 7.48 -15.59
CA PHE A 186 -7.01 7.88 -14.85
C PHE A 186 -6.82 9.40 -14.80
N ALA A 187 -7.15 10.13 -15.86
CA ALA A 187 -7.05 11.59 -15.88
C ALA A 187 -7.94 12.26 -14.81
N GLY A 188 -9.09 11.66 -14.50
CA GLY A 188 -9.99 12.12 -13.42
C GLY A 188 -9.47 11.86 -11.99
N LEU A 189 -8.35 11.14 -11.84
CA LEU A 189 -7.75 10.75 -10.55
C LEU A 189 -6.43 11.49 -10.28
N ALA A 190 -6.21 12.66 -10.89
CA ALA A 190 -4.96 13.39 -10.87
C ALA A 190 -4.42 13.69 -9.45
N GLY A 191 -3.09 13.82 -9.32
CA GLY A 191 -2.40 14.17 -8.07
C GLY A 191 -1.82 12.99 -7.28
N ASN A 192 -1.98 11.75 -7.75
CA ASN A 192 -1.36 10.57 -7.14
C ASN A 192 -0.21 10.01 -8.02
N PRO A 193 1.03 9.85 -7.51
CA PRO A 193 2.15 9.32 -8.29
C PRO A 193 1.90 7.93 -8.92
N ARG A 194 1.05 7.10 -8.30
CA ARG A 194 0.65 5.79 -8.87
C ARG A 194 -0.16 5.96 -10.17
N VAL A 195 -0.91 7.04 -10.32
CA VAL A 195 -1.70 7.33 -11.54
C VAL A 195 -0.76 7.63 -12.70
N GLU A 196 0.29 8.41 -12.49
CA GLU A 196 1.28 8.72 -13.55
C GLU A 196 1.95 7.45 -14.06
N THR A 197 2.37 6.58 -13.14
CA THR A 197 2.96 5.27 -13.46
C THR A 197 1.98 4.39 -14.23
N ALA A 198 0.72 4.32 -13.79
CA ALA A 198 -0.33 3.54 -14.45
C ALA A 198 -0.65 4.05 -15.86
N ARG A 199 -0.68 5.37 -16.07
CA ARG A 199 -0.88 5.98 -17.38
C ARG A 199 0.30 5.72 -18.32
N ALA A 200 1.53 5.78 -17.82
CA ALA A 200 2.71 5.43 -18.61
C ALA A 200 2.66 3.96 -19.07
N TYR A 201 2.28 3.04 -18.18
CA TYR A 201 2.07 1.64 -18.53
C TYR A 201 1.00 1.45 -19.61
N LEU A 202 -0.17 2.07 -19.44
CA LEU A 202 -1.28 1.94 -20.38
C LEU A 202 -0.94 2.49 -21.77
N LYS A 203 -0.19 3.60 -21.84
CA LYS A 203 0.33 4.15 -23.10
C LYS A 203 1.28 3.19 -23.81
N ASP A 204 2.13 2.49 -23.07
CA ASP A 204 3.02 1.46 -23.64
C ASP A 204 2.23 0.28 -24.20
N GLN A 205 1.22 -0.21 -23.47
CA GLN A 205 0.35 -1.29 -23.95
C GLN A 205 -0.46 -0.89 -25.20
N LEU A 206 -0.97 0.34 -25.25
CA LEU A 206 -1.63 0.87 -26.44
C LEU A 206 -0.71 0.90 -27.67
N LYS A 207 0.57 1.24 -27.49
CA LYS A 207 1.56 1.19 -28.58
C LYS A 207 1.80 -0.25 -29.03
N LYS A 208 2.01 -1.17 -28.10
CA LYS A 208 2.22 -2.61 -28.39
C LYS A 208 1.04 -3.22 -29.12
N LEU A 209 -0.18 -2.94 -28.67
CA LEU A 209 -1.41 -3.42 -29.30
C LEU A 209 -1.50 -2.96 -30.76
N LYS A 210 -1.23 -1.68 -31.03
CA LYS A 210 -1.25 -1.12 -32.39
C LYS A 210 -0.16 -1.71 -33.30
N LEU A 211 1.05 -1.88 -32.77
CA LEU A 211 2.14 -2.50 -33.52
C LEU A 211 1.82 -3.96 -33.85
N ALA A 212 1.39 -4.74 -32.85
CA ALA A 212 1.02 -6.14 -33.03
C ALA A 212 -0.14 -6.32 -34.02
N SER A 213 -1.12 -5.40 -34.04
CA SER A 213 -2.22 -5.46 -35.01
C SER A 213 -1.79 -5.12 -36.45
N ILE A 214 -0.72 -4.33 -36.62
CA ILE A 214 -0.17 -4.01 -37.96
C ILE A 214 0.70 -5.16 -38.46
N GLU A 215 1.52 -5.75 -37.59
CA GLU A 215 2.41 -6.88 -37.93
C GLU A 215 1.65 -8.20 -38.16
N ALA A 216 0.40 -8.28 -37.69
CA ALA A 216 -0.45 -9.46 -37.81
C ALA A 216 -1.26 -9.55 -39.12
N VAL A 217 -1.27 -8.48 -39.93
CA VAL A 217 -1.92 -8.38 -41.24
C VAL A 217 -0.94 -8.77 -42.34
#